data_AF-A0A8T4TJY7-F1
#
_entry.id   AF-A0A8T4TJY7-F1
#
_cell.length_a   1.000
_cell.length_b   1.000
_cell.length_c   1.000
_cell.angle_alpha   90.00
_cell.angle_beta   90.00
_cell.angle_gamma   90.00
#
_symmetry.space_group_name_H-M   'P 1'
#
loop_
_entity.id
_entity.type
_entity.pdbx_description
1 polymer ?
#
loop_
_entity_poly.entity_id
_entity_poly.type
_entity_poly.pdbx_seq_one_letter_code
_entity_poly.pdbx_strand_id
1 'polypeptide(L)'
;MEETKEEDKSKTLKNIGFAWIIFIATIIIIVLTFMFTPLWIASILFLIIYLPVLIFILILKWIKRGFASVVFTFSVWLNVIILIIPIFGGLLVLDLMSFSQQFSSSPKYIVLDDANSLIFGINLESQSSSGDLISGYQILTQQQLNNIQNEINQNNIKDKVVFLIKKDVFRNINEIPVKELSTTISKDTIFELIKSDDPAKIIAESVMKDSTQGLTDGLIKEELRKQFGNTDQVKSLAVLLLVETALEREGPKYFIDELKSGNIKIYPEKLSVKILINLLPADLVTSFLPTIPRISDKGSQGSNSGAGFLQGQFGSNSKGTRPVEYENSPKSGDSSKEISK
;
A
#
# COMPACT_ATOMS: atom_id res chain seq x y z
N MET A 1 111.59 -60.87 52.48
CA MET A 1 110.87 -60.34 51.31
C MET A 1 109.83 -61.40 50.90
N GLU A 2 108.86 -61.67 51.79
CA GLU A 2 107.85 -62.72 51.61
C GLU A 2 106.49 -62.36 52.26
N GLU A 3 106.45 -61.37 53.17
CA GLU A 3 105.21 -60.95 53.86
C GLU A 3 104.27 -60.03 53.05
N THR A 4 104.68 -59.51 51.89
CA THR A 4 103.81 -58.64 51.07
C THR A 4 102.85 -59.40 50.13
N LYS A 5 102.88 -60.74 50.11
CA LYS A 5 102.09 -61.56 49.18
C LYS A 5 100.74 -62.05 49.75
N GLU A 6 100.54 -62.01 51.07
CA GLU A 6 99.28 -62.44 51.70
C GLU A 6 98.23 -61.32 51.77
N GLU A 7 98.66 -60.05 51.91
CA GLU A 7 97.72 -58.93 52.05
C GLU A 7 96.95 -58.65 50.74
N ASP A 8 97.54 -58.96 49.58
CA ASP A 8 96.92 -58.77 48.27
C ASP A 8 95.85 -59.83 47.95
N LYS A 9 95.97 -61.03 48.53
CA LYS A 9 94.97 -62.11 48.41
C LYS A 9 93.67 -61.79 49.18
N SER A 10 93.77 -61.08 50.30
CA SER A 10 92.61 -60.67 51.10
C SER A 10 91.76 -59.60 50.40
N LYS A 11 92.40 -58.62 49.74
CA LYS A 11 91.70 -57.58 48.96
C LYS A 11 91.05 -58.15 47.70
N THR A 12 91.71 -59.09 47.03
CA THR A 12 91.13 -59.76 45.85
C THR A 12 89.92 -60.64 46.22
N LEU A 13 89.94 -61.35 47.36
CA LEU A 13 88.79 -62.12 47.84
C LEU A 13 87.58 -61.24 48.25
N LYS A 14 87.81 -60.08 48.87
CA LYS A 14 86.73 -59.12 49.18
C LYS A 14 86.10 -58.51 47.92
N ASN A 15 86.90 -58.20 46.90
CA ASN A 15 86.40 -57.68 45.63
C ASN A 15 85.56 -58.71 44.88
N ILE A 16 85.93 -60.00 44.96
CA ILE A 16 85.14 -61.10 44.38
C ILE A 16 83.79 -61.22 45.08
N GLY A 17 83.75 -61.18 46.42
CA GLY A 17 82.50 -61.25 47.18
C GLY A 17 81.53 -60.09 46.88
N PHE A 18 82.05 -58.87 46.74
CA PHE A 18 81.24 -57.70 46.39
C PHE A 18 80.69 -57.77 44.96
N ALA A 19 81.49 -58.28 44.00
CA ALA A 19 81.04 -58.50 42.64
C ALA A 19 79.88 -59.51 42.55
N TRP A 20 79.90 -60.58 43.36
CA TRP A 20 78.80 -61.55 43.44
C TRP A 20 77.52 -60.97 44.02
N ILE A 21 77.61 -60.10 45.04
CA ILE A 21 76.43 -59.43 45.60
C ILE A 21 75.78 -58.51 44.57
N ILE A 22 76.58 -57.73 43.84
CA ILE A 22 76.07 -56.87 42.76
C ILE A 22 75.42 -57.72 41.67
N PHE A 23 76.05 -58.83 41.29
CA PHE A 23 75.52 -59.74 40.27
C PHE A 23 74.15 -60.32 40.68
N ILE A 24 74.03 -60.81 41.91
CA ILE A 24 72.77 -61.37 42.44
C ILE A 24 71.70 -60.28 42.55
N ALA A 25 72.03 -59.09 43.06
CA ALA A 25 71.09 -57.97 43.14
C ALA A 25 70.56 -57.56 41.76
N THR A 26 71.44 -57.56 40.75
CA THR A 26 71.07 -57.24 39.36
C THR A 26 70.12 -58.28 38.79
N ILE A 27 70.35 -59.57 39.04
CA ILE A 27 69.44 -60.65 38.61
C ILE A 27 68.07 -60.50 39.27
N ILE A 28 68.02 -60.21 40.58
CA ILE A 28 66.75 -60.03 41.32
C ILE A 28 65.94 -58.86 40.74
N ILE A 29 66.60 -57.73 40.45
CA ILE A 29 65.94 -56.56 39.84
C ILE A 29 65.39 -56.91 38.45
N ILE A 30 66.16 -57.63 37.63
CA ILE A 30 65.71 -58.07 36.29
C ILE A 30 64.48 -58.97 36.42
N VAL A 31 64.51 -59.96 37.31
CA VAL A 31 63.40 -60.90 37.53
C VAL A 31 62.16 -60.16 38.03
N LEU A 32 62.29 -59.27 39.01
CA LEU A 32 61.18 -58.46 39.51
C LEU A 32 60.60 -57.57 38.40
N THR A 33 61.45 -56.91 37.62
CA THR A 33 61.00 -56.08 36.49
C THR A 33 60.21 -56.91 35.49
N PHE A 34 60.66 -58.12 35.18
CA PHE A 34 59.97 -59.04 34.26
C PHE A 34 58.66 -59.62 34.82
N MET A 35 58.57 -59.80 36.15
CA MET A 35 57.33 -60.24 36.80
C MET A 35 56.27 -59.13 36.83
N PHE A 36 56.68 -57.86 36.94
CA PHE A 36 55.73 -56.74 37.01
C PHE A 36 55.37 -56.14 35.65
N THR A 37 56.20 -56.25 34.59
CA THR A 37 55.87 -55.76 33.24
C THR A 37 54.46 -56.10 32.74
N PRO A 38 53.90 -57.33 32.89
CA PRO A 38 52.55 -57.62 32.41
C PRO A 38 51.45 -56.82 33.14
N LEU A 39 51.64 -56.46 34.41
CA LEU A 39 50.66 -55.69 35.20
C LEU A 39 50.58 -54.23 34.75
N TRP A 40 51.73 -53.62 34.44
CA TRP A 40 51.80 -52.25 33.92
C TRP A 40 51.23 -52.17 32.50
N ILE A 41 51.56 -53.15 31.65
CA ILE A 41 51.01 -53.25 30.29
C ILE A 41 49.49 -53.44 30.32
N ALA A 42 48.98 -54.30 31.21
CA ALA A 42 47.53 -54.50 31.38
C ALA A 42 46.82 -53.23 31.87
N SER A 43 47.43 -52.47 32.78
CA SER A 43 46.88 -51.21 33.29
C SER A 43 46.86 -50.12 32.22
N ILE A 44 47.90 -50.04 31.38
CA ILE A 44 47.96 -49.12 30.24
C ILE A 44 46.91 -49.50 29.19
N LEU A 45 46.78 -50.80 28.86
CA LEU A 45 45.76 -51.27 27.94
C LEU A 45 44.34 -51.02 28.46
N PHE A 46 44.10 -51.25 29.75
CA PHE A 46 42.84 -50.93 30.40
C PHE A 46 42.54 -49.42 30.30
N LEU A 47 43.53 -48.56 30.56
CA LEU A 47 43.36 -47.11 30.41
C LEU A 47 43.03 -46.74 28.96
N ILE A 48 43.77 -47.28 27.98
CA ILE A 48 43.57 -46.98 26.55
C ILE A 48 42.19 -47.42 26.07
N ILE A 49 41.67 -48.53 26.58
CA ILE A 49 40.35 -49.06 26.18
C ILE A 49 39.22 -48.33 26.90
N TYR A 50 39.31 -48.17 28.22
CA TYR A 50 38.18 -47.66 29.02
C TYR A 50 38.10 -46.14 29.08
N LEU A 51 39.23 -45.42 28.96
CA LEU A 51 39.23 -43.96 28.94
C LEU A 51 38.41 -43.36 27.77
N PRO A 52 38.54 -43.81 26.50
CA PRO A 52 37.72 -43.29 25.42
C PRO A 52 36.23 -43.65 25.58
N VAL A 53 35.91 -44.84 26.12
CA VAL A 53 34.52 -45.19 26.43
C VAL A 53 33.93 -44.25 27.49
N LEU A 54 34.69 -43.95 28.55
CA LEU A 54 34.28 -43.01 29.59
C LEU A 54 34.07 -41.59 29.02
N ILE A 55 35.03 -41.11 28.21
CA ILE A 55 34.94 -39.80 27.53
C ILE A 55 33.70 -39.76 26.63
N PHE A 56 33.43 -40.81 25.86
CA PHE A 56 32.27 -40.88 24.98
C PHE A 56 30.94 -40.82 25.74
N ILE A 57 30.82 -41.53 26.87
CA ILE A 57 29.62 -41.47 27.74
C ILE A 57 29.43 -40.05 28.31
N LEU A 58 30.52 -39.39 28.71
CA LEU A 58 30.47 -38.01 29.22
C LEU A 58 30.02 -37.02 28.13
N ILE A 59 30.52 -37.17 26.90
CA ILE A 59 30.09 -36.37 25.74
C ILE A 59 28.60 -36.57 25.45
N LEU A 60 28.12 -37.82 25.40
CA LEU A 60 26.71 -38.11 25.19
C LEU A 60 25.81 -37.49 26.28
N LYS A 61 26.24 -37.52 27.54
CA LYS A 61 25.51 -36.91 28.66
C LYS A 61 25.48 -35.39 28.55
N TRP A 62 26.57 -34.77 28.09
CA TRP A 62 26.65 -33.34 27.81
C TRP A 62 25.75 -32.92 26.64
N ILE A 63 25.77 -33.66 25.54
CA ILE A 63 24.91 -33.41 24.36
C ILE A 63 23.43 -33.50 24.74
N LYS A 64 23.03 -34.52 25.52
CA LYS A 64 21.64 -34.64 25.98
C LYS A 64 21.19 -33.46 26.85
N ARG A 65 22.08 -32.93 27.70
CA ARG A 65 21.79 -31.77 28.56
C ARG A 65 21.73 -30.46 27.76
N GLY A 66 22.63 -30.28 26.79
CA GLY A 66 22.63 -29.13 25.88
C GLY A 66 21.42 -29.14 24.95
N PHE A 67 21.11 -30.29 24.33
CA PHE A 67 19.96 -30.45 23.44
C PHE A 67 18.64 -30.22 24.15
N ALA A 68 18.48 -30.76 25.38
CA ALA A 68 17.28 -30.51 26.19
C ALA A 68 17.10 -29.02 26.50
N SER A 69 18.19 -28.29 26.78
CA SER A 69 18.14 -26.84 26.99
C SER A 69 17.70 -26.11 25.72
N VAL A 70 18.26 -26.46 24.56
CA VAL A 70 17.91 -25.82 23.28
C VAL A 70 16.45 -26.08 22.92
N VAL A 71 15.97 -27.32 23.07
CA VAL A 71 14.57 -27.68 22.83
C VAL A 71 13.63 -26.95 23.80
N PHE A 72 14.00 -26.84 25.08
CA PHE A 72 13.22 -26.10 26.05
C PHE A 72 13.17 -24.60 25.71
N THR A 73 14.30 -23.97 25.40
CA THR A 73 14.34 -22.56 24.99
C THR A 73 13.52 -22.32 23.73
N PHE A 74 13.63 -23.19 22.72
CA PHE A 74 12.83 -23.12 21.51
C PHE A 74 11.33 -23.27 21.79
N SER A 75 10.95 -24.23 22.64
CA SER A 75 9.55 -24.43 23.06
C SER A 75 8.99 -23.20 23.80
N VAL A 76 9.77 -22.59 24.69
CA VAL A 76 9.37 -21.35 25.38
C VAL A 76 9.17 -20.22 24.38
N TRP A 77 10.12 -19.99 23.46
CA TRP A 77 9.99 -18.96 22.42
C TRP A 77 8.80 -19.19 21.50
N LEU A 78 8.57 -20.44 21.09
CA LEU A 78 7.44 -20.80 20.23
C LEU A 78 6.11 -20.56 20.95
N ASN A 79 6.00 -20.91 22.23
CA ASN A 79 4.82 -20.57 23.04
C ASN A 79 4.63 -19.05 23.19
N VAL A 80 5.70 -18.29 23.39
CA VAL A 80 5.63 -16.81 23.45
C VAL A 80 5.15 -16.22 22.13
N ILE A 81 5.66 -16.69 20.99
CA ILE A 81 5.21 -16.25 19.66
C ILE A 81 3.75 -16.60 19.43
N ILE A 82 3.34 -17.83 19.76
CA ILE A 82 1.94 -18.28 19.65
C ILE A 82 1.02 -17.44 20.54
N LEU A 83 1.47 -17.00 21.71
CA LEU A 83 0.69 -16.13 22.61
C LEU A 83 0.62 -14.68 22.11
N ILE A 84 1.68 -14.16 21.49
CA ILE A 84 1.73 -12.79 20.95
C ILE A 84 0.75 -12.60 19.80
N ILE A 85 0.59 -13.58 18.92
CA ILE A 85 -0.28 -13.49 17.74
C ILE A 85 -1.74 -13.14 18.10
N PRO A 86 -2.45 -13.86 19.00
CA PRO A 86 -3.83 -13.53 19.36
C PRO A 86 -3.93 -12.24 20.18
N ILE A 87 -2.95 -11.91 21.02
CA ILE A 87 -2.94 -10.64 21.76
C ILE A 87 -2.85 -9.46 20.78
N PHE A 88 -1.89 -9.52 19.86
CA PHE A 88 -1.70 -8.49 18.84
C PHE A 88 -2.90 -8.42 17.88
N GLY A 89 -3.43 -9.58 17.45
CA GLY A 89 -4.63 -9.67 16.64
C GLY A 89 -5.85 -9.06 17.34
N GLY A 90 -6.03 -9.33 18.64
CA GLY A 90 -7.08 -8.72 19.46
C GLY A 90 -6.96 -7.20 19.54
N LEU A 91 -5.74 -6.68 19.77
CA LEU A 91 -5.49 -5.24 19.77
C LEU A 91 -5.78 -4.59 18.41
N LEU A 92 -5.43 -5.24 17.30
CA LEU A 92 -5.78 -4.76 15.96
C LEU A 92 -7.29 -4.73 15.74
N VAL A 93 -8.02 -5.76 16.15
CA VAL A 93 -9.49 -5.80 16.04
C VAL A 93 -10.13 -4.69 16.87
N LEU A 94 -9.66 -4.44 18.09
CA LEU A 94 -10.16 -3.35 18.94
C LEU A 94 -9.90 -1.96 18.31
N ASP A 95 -8.73 -1.75 17.73
CA ASP A 95 -8.41 -0.48 17.04
C ASP A 95 -9.25 -0.32 15.77
N LEU A 96 -9.48 -1.39 14.99
CA LEU A 96 -10.38 -1.38 13.83
C LEU A 96 -11.84 -1.11 14.22
N MET A 97 -12.33 -1.71 15.31
CA MET A 97 -13.68 -1.45 15.83
C MET A 97 -13.83 0.01 16.26
N SER A 98 -12.83 0.55 16.95
CA SER A 98 -12.79 1.95 17.38
C SER A 98 -12.77 2.90 16.17
N PHE A 99 -11.94 2.57 15.16
CA PHE A 99 -11.88 3.32 13.91
C PHE A 99 -13.21 3.24 13.15
N SER A 100 -13.84 2.07 13.06
CA SER A 100 -15.13 1.89 12.38
C SER A 100 -16.26 2.69 13.05
N GLN A 101 -16.31 2.68 14.38
CA GLN A 101 -17.25 3.51 15.15
C GLN A 101 -17.01 5.00 14.92
N GLN A 102 -15.74 5.44 15.02
CA GLN A 102 -15.34 6.82 14.75
C GLN A 102 -15.67 7.22 13.31
N PHE A 103 -15.39 6.36 12.34
CA PHE A 103 -15.68 6.59 10.92
C PHE A 103 -17.17 6.79 10.70
N SER A 104 -18.02 6.04 11.39
CA SER A 104 -19.47 6.12 11.25
C SER A 104 -20.04 7.39 11.86
N SER A 105 -19.52 7.84 13.01
CA SER A 105 -20.05 9.00 13.76
C SER A 105 -19.41 10.35 13.41
N SER A 106 -18.17 10.36 12.92
CA SER A 106 -17.40 11.60 12.71
C SER A 106 -17.65 12.22 11.34
N PRO A 107 -17.48 13.55 11.21
CA PRO A 107 -17.43 14.21 9.91
C PRO A 107 -16.25 13.67 9.09
N LYS A 108 -16.51 13.50 7.79
CA LYS A 108 -15.58 12.88 6.84
C LYS A 108 -15.17 13.93 5.83
N TYR A 109 -13.91 14.31 5.82
CA TYR A 109 -13.38 15.30 4.90
C TYR A 109 -12.59 14.62 3.80
N ILE A 110 -12.85 14.98 2.55
CA ILE A 110 -11.96 14.68 1.43
C ILE A 110 -11.27 15.98 1.06
N VAL A 111 -9.95 16.02 1.17
CA VAL A 111 -9.15 17.20 0.87
C VAL A 111 -8.13 16.87 -0.21
N LEU A 112 -7.91 17.83 -1.11
CA LEU A 112 -7.00 17.72 -2.24
C LEU A 112 -5.73 18.51 -1.93
N ASP A 113 -4.59 17.84 -1.97
CA ASP A 113 -3.27 18.38 -1.71
C ASP A 113 -2.50 18.61 -3.01
N ASP A 114 -1.97 19.82 -3.18
CA ASP A 114 -1.05 20.18 -4.25
C ASP A 114 0.20 20.80 -3.64
N ALA A 115 1.32 20.08 -3.75
CA ALA A 115 2.61 20.48 -3.19
C ALA A 115 2.60 20.84 -1.68
N ASN A 116 1.92 20.03 -0.85
CA ASN A 116 1.74 20.24 0.61
C ASN A 116 0.85 21.44 0.98
N SER A 117 0.02 21.91 0.07
CA SER A 117 -1.02 22.90 0.33
C SER A 117 -2.39 22.32 -0.03
N LEU A 118 -3.35 22.39 0.90
CA LEU A 118 -4.73 22.01 0.61
C LEU A 118 -5.35 23.06 -0.30
N ILE A 119 -5.68 22.66 -1.53
CA ILE A 119 -6.27 23.55 -2.54
C ILE A 119 -7.80 23.46 -2.57
N PHE A 120 -8.35 22.36 -2.07
CA PHE A 120 -9.79 22.12 -2.07
C PHE A 120 -10.16 21.07 -1.03
N GLY A 121 -11.41 21.10 -0.58
CA GLY A 121 -11.95 19.99 0.19
C GLY A 121 -13.45 20.06 0.39
N ILE A 122 -14.03 18.90 0.65
CA ILE A 122 -15.44 18.68 0.92
C ILE A 122 -15.61 17.92 2.22
N ASN A 123 -16.66 18.24 2.95
CA ASN A 123 -17.20 17.47 4.05
C ASN A 123 -18.34 16.61 3.53
N LEU A 124 -18.24 15.29 3.69
CA LEU A 124 -19.32 14.36 3.40
C LEU A 124 -20.23 14.31 4.62
N GLU A 125 -21.44 14.83 4.50
CA GLU A 125 -22.43 14.72 5.56
C GLU A 125 -22.90 13.27 5.66
N SER A 126 -22.81 12.70 6.87
CA SER A 126 -23.09 11.28 7.10
C SER A 126 -24.58 10.92 7.00
N GLN A 127 -25.47 11.84 6.61
CA GLN A 127 -26.94 11.71 6.76
C GLN A 127 -27.78 12.12 5.53
N SER A 128 -27.25 12.05 4.31
CA SER A 128 -28.12 12.14 3.12
C SER A 128 -28.95 10.86 2.98
N SER A 129 -30.11 10.84 3.65
CA SER A 129 -31.13 9.78 3.56
C SER A 129 -31.76 9.69 2.15
N SER A 130 -31.47 10.67 1.28
CA SER A 130 -32.06 10.79 -0.06
C SER A 130 -31.34 9.99 -1.13
N GLY A 131 -30.20 9.35 -0.86
CA GLY A 131 -29.48 8.54 -1.85
C GLY A 131 -28.98 9.32 -3.07
N ASP A 132 -29.04 10.65 -2.98
CA ASP A 132 -28.52 11.62 -3.93
C ASP A 132 -27.18 12.12 -3.40
N LEU A 133 -26.11 11.70 -4.07
CA LEU A 133 -24.72 11.97 -3.65
C LEU A 133 -24.35 13.44 -3.80
N ILE A 134 -25.10 14.19 -4.62
CA ILE A 134 -24.80 15.59 -4.93
C ILE A 134 -25.29 16.52 -3.81
N SER A 135 -26.35 16.15 -3.10
CA SER A 135 -26.93 16.94 -2.01
C SER A 135 -26.32 16.64 -0.63
N GLY A 136 -25.43 15.65 -0.53
CA GLY A 136 -24.86 15.17 0.74
C GLY A 136 -23.47 15.69 1.09
N TYR A 137 -22.95 16.73 0.43
CA TYR A 137 -21.63 17.29 0.73
C TYR A 137 -21.66 18.80 0.95
N GLN A 138 -20.81 19.27 1.87
CA GLN A 138 -20.58 20.68 2.14
C GLN A 138 -19.14 21.05 1.79
N ILE A 139 -18.97 22.18 1.14
CA ILE A 139 -17.66 22.62 0.64
C ILE A 139 -16.92 23.33 1.76
N LEU A 140 -15.62 23.06 1.86
CA LEU A 140 -14.79 23.67 2.87
C LEU A 140 -14.35 25.07 2.43
N THR A 141 -14.59 26.04 3.31
CA THR A 141 -14.02 27.37 3.20
C THR A 141 -12.50 27.33 3.34
N GLN A 142 -11.81 28.35 2.82
CA GLN A 142 -10.35 28.45 2.98
C GLN A 142 -9.91 28.44 4.45
N GLN A 143 -10.70 29.03 5.35
CA GLN A 143 -10.42 28.99 6.79
C GLN A 143 -10.49 27.56 7.34
N GLN A 144 -11.49 26.77 6.94
CA GLN A 144 -11.60 25.36 7.33
C GLN A 144 -10.46 24.53 6.77
N LEU A 145 -10.05 24.75 5.52
CA LEU A 145 -8.89 24.10 4.92
C LEU A 145 -7.60 24.42 5.69
N ASN A 146 -7.37 25.71 5.99
CA ASN A 146 -6.20 26.12 6.77
C ASN A 146 -6.19 25.50 8.18
N ASN A 147 -7.35 25.38 8.83
CA ASN A 147 -7.47 24.71 10.13
C ASN A 147 -7.12 23.23 10.02
N ILE A 148 -7.66 22.53 9.02
CA ILE A 148 -7.34 21.12 8.76
C ILE A 148 -5.84 20.96 8.49
N GLN A 149 -5.24 21.82 7.65
CA GLN A 149 -3.82 21.79 7.35
C GLN A 149 -2.96 21.95 8.60
N ASN A 150 -3.33 22.88 9.50
CA ASN A 150 -2.64 23.07 10.77
C ASN A 150 -2.75 21.84 11.68
N GLU A 151 -3.91 21.22 11.75
CA GLU A 151 -4.11 20.00 12.54
C GLU A 151 -3.36 18.79 11.98
N ILE A 152 -3.26 18.65 10.63
CA ILE A 152 -2.42 17.66 9.96
C ILE A 152 -0.96 17.88 10.35
N ASN A 153 -0.46 19.11 10.21
CA ASN A 153 0.93 19.46 10.51
C ASN A 153 1.31 19.21 11.98
N GLN A 154 0.36 19.36 12.89
CA GLN A 154 0.53 19.11 14.32
C GLN A 154 0.20 17.66 14.75
N ASN A 155 -0.22 16.80 13.81
CA ASN A 155 -0.72 15.45 14.10
C ASN A 155 -1.82 15.42 15.19
N ASN A 156 -2.72 16.41 15.20
CA ASN A 156 -3.73 16.59 16.24
C ASN A 156 -5.18 16.42 15.74
N ILE A 157 -5.38 15.64 14.68
CA ILE A 157 -6.72 15.27 14.21
C ILE A 157 -7.27 14.18 15.12
N LYS A 158 -8.28 14.50 15.95
CA LYS A 158 -8.87 13.56 16.92
C LYS A 158 -10.34 13.24 16.70
N ASP A 159 -11.12 14.17 16.15
CA ASP A 159 -12.59 14.08 16.10
C ASP A 159 -13.16 14.14 14.67
N LYS A 160 -12.34 13.82 13.67
CA LYS A 160 -12.74 13.78 12.26
C LYS A 160 -11.90 12.81 11.48
N VAL A 161 -12.45 12.34 10.36
CA VAL A 161 -11.72 11.52 9.40
C VAL A 161 -11.35 12.39 8.21
N VAL A 162 -10.06 12.49 7.88
CA VAL A 162 -9.59 13.28 6.74
C VAL A 162 -8.89 12.37 5.74
N PHE A 163 -9.43 12.30 4.53
CA PHE A 163 -8.80 11.71 3.36
C PHE A 163 -8.00 12.79 2.63
N LEU A 164 -6.69 12.78 2.80
CA LEU A 164 -5.76 13.64 2.09
C LEU A 164 -5.36 12.96 0.77
N ILE A 165 -5.82 13.48 -0.35
CA ILE A 165 -5.53 12.97 -1.69
C ILE A 165 -4.53 13.91 -2.36
N LYS A 166 -3.33 13.44 -2.67
CA LYS A 166 -2.36 14.21 -3.44
C LYS A 166 -2.77 14.30 -4.90
N LYS A 167 -2.43 15.41 -5.56
CA LYS A 167 -2.56 15.57 -7.01
C LYS A 167 -1.98 14.40 -7.83
N ASP A 168 -0.89 13.80 -7.36
CA ASP A 168 -0.19 12.68 -8.02
C ASP A 168 -1.00 11.38 -8.12
N VAL A 169 -2.10 11.27 -7.36
CA VAL A 169 -3.10 10.18 -7.49
C VAL A 169 -3.79 10.22 -8.84
N PHE A 170 -3.79 11.35 -9.54
CA PHE A 170 -4.44 11.49 -10.84
C PHE A 170 -3.43 11.49 -12.00
N ARG A 171 -2.20 11.03 -11.77
CA ARG A 171 -1.11 11.11 -12.78
C ARG A 171 -1.44 10.36 -14.08
N ASN A 172 -2.12 9.22 -14.01
CA ASN A 172 -2.49 8.40 -15.17
C ASN A 172 -3.75 8.89 -15.90
N ILE A 173 -4.43 9.90 -15.37
CA ILE A 173 -5.62 10.49 -16.00
C ILE A 173 -5.17 11.65 -16.86
N ASN A 174 -5.41 11.56 -18.17
CA ASN A 174 -5.14 12.66 -19.10
C ASN A 174 -6.42 13.42 -19.43
N GLU A 175 -7.52 12.68 -19.62
CA GLU A 175 -8.80 13.19 -20.07
C GLU A 175 -9.92 12.59 -19.22
N ILE A 176 -10.91 13.42 -18.91
CA ILE A 176 -12.05 13.11 -18.06
C ILE A 176 -13.31 13.26 -18.92
N PRO A 177 -14.05 12.17 -19.16
CA PRO A 177 -15.28 12.23 -19.94
C PRO A 177 -16.37 12.95 -19.13
N VAL A 178 -17.00 13.97 -19.72
CA VAL A 178 -18.16 14.67 -19.15
C VAL A 178 -19.38 14.28 -19.97
N LYS A 179 -20.14 13.30 -19.47
CA LYS A 179 -21.25 12.66 -20.19
C LYS A 179 -22.33 13.66 -20.58
N GLU A 180 -22.60 14.64 -19.71
CA GLU A 180 -23.63 15.67 -19.87
C GLU A 180 -23.34 16.61 -21.05
N LEU A 181 -22.06 16.86 -21.31
CA LEU A 181 -21.60 17.76 -22.37
C LEU A 181 -21.12 17.02 -23.61
N SER A 182 -21.15 15.68 -23.61
CA SER A 182 -20.61 14.83 -24.69
C SER A 182 -19.19 15.23 -25.11
N THR A 183 -18.38 15.66 -24.15
CA THR A 183 -17.00 16.14 -24.37
C THR A 183 -16.04 15.54 -23.35
N THR A 184 -14.75 15.70 -23.60
CA THR A 184 -13.67 15.33 -22.68
C THR A 184 -12.95 16.58 -22.21
N ILE A 185 -12.72 16.68 -20.90
CA ILE A 185 -11.95 17.79 -20.33
C ILE A 185 -10.58 17.25 -19.89
N SER A 186 -9.52 18.01 -20.18
CA SER A 186 -8.18 17.63 -19.74
C SER A 186 -8.07 17.70 -18.21
N LYS A 187 -7.27 16.80 -17.62
CA LYS A 187 -6.98 16.82 -16.19
C LYS A 187 -6.49 18.20 -15.72
N ASP A 188 -5.61 18.82 -16.48
CA ASP A 188 -5.02 20.11 -16.11
C ASP A 188 -6.08 21.22 -16.08
N THR A 189 -7.01 21.22 -17.03
CA THR A 189 -8.17 22.13 -17.02
C THR A 189 -9.06 21.93 -15.79
N ILE A 190 -9.24 20.69 -15.32
CA ILE A 190 -9.98 20.43 -14.07
C ILE A 190 -9.25 21.00 -12.85
N PHE A 191 -7.92 20.88 -12.77
CA PHE A 191 -7.16 21.50 -11.69
C PHE A 191 -7.17 23.04 -11.76
N GLU A 192 -7.15 23.61 -12.96
CA GLU A 192 -7.32 25.06 -13.15
C GLU A 192 -8.70 25.52 -12.67
N LEU A 193 -9.75 24.77 -13.01
CA LEU A 193 -11.11 25.01 -12.55
C LEU A 193 -11.22 25.00 -11.03
N ILE A 194 -10.62 24.00 -10.35
CA ILE A 194 -10.63 23.90 -8.88
C ILE A 194 -9.98 25.14 -8.24
N LYS A 195 -8.90 25.65 -8.84
CA LYS A 195 -8.13 26.80 -8.32
C LYS A 195 -8.72 28.17 -8.67
N SER A 196 -9.57 28.25 -9.70
CA SER A 196 -10.10 29.51 -10.21
C SER A 196 -11.15 30.15 -9.31
N ASP A 197 -11.17 31.47 -9.25
CA ASP A 197 -12.27 32.22 -8.61
C ASP A 197 -13.56 32.19 -9.47
N ASP A 198 -13.42 31.96 -10.78
CA ASP A 198 -14.51 31.83 -11.75
C ASP A 198 -14.34 30.54 -12.58
N PRO A 199 -14.76 29.37 -12.03
CA PRO A 199 -14.65 28.09 -12.72
C PRO A 199 -15.59 27.98 -13.92
N ALA A 200 -16.72 28.69 -13.90
CA ALA A 200 -17.68 28.70 -15.01
C ALA A 200 -17.05 29.30 -16.28
N LYS A 201 -16.23 30.34 -16.14
CA LYS A 201 -15.45 30.89 -17.24
C LYS A 201 -14.49 29.87 -17.85
N ILE A 202 -13.78 29.08 -17.04
CA ILE A 202 -12.83 28.08 -17.54
C ILE A 202 -13.54 26.97 -18.33
N ILE A 203 -14.68 26.48 -17.83
CA ILE A 203 -15.49 25.50 -18.57
C ILE A 203 -15.98 26.11 -19.89
N ALA A 204 -16.51 27.34 -19.87
CA ALA A 204 -16.98 28.01 -21.08
C ALA A 204 -15.86 28.15 -22.11
N GLU A 205 -14.65 28.55 -21.68
CA GLU A 205 -13.47 28.65 -22.55
C GLU A 205 -13.02 27.29 -23.12
N SER A 206 -13.11 26.21 -22.34
CA SER A 206 -12.78 24.86 -22.85
C SER A 206 -13.80 24.38 -23.88
N VAL A 207 -15.10 24.53 -23.59
CA VAL A 207 -16.18 24.13 -24.50
C VAL A 207 -16.17 24.96 -25.79
N MET A 208 -15.85 26.26 -25.71
CA MET A 208 -15.74 27.13 -26.88
C MET A 208 -14.55 26.79 -27.78
N LYS A 209 -13.45 26.27 -27.23
CA LYS A 209 -12.30 25.81 -28.05
C LYS A 209 -12.65 24.60 -28.91
N ASP A 210 -13.50 23.71 -28.40
CA ASP A 210 -13.90 22.48 -29.08
C ASP A 210 -15.16 22.66 -29.93
N SER A 211 -15.97 23.69 -29.66
CA SER A 211 -17.17 24.02 -30.42
C SER A 211 -16.86 24.86 -31.66
N THR A 212 -17.00 24.26 -32.85
CA THR A 212 -17.03 24.99 -34.13
C THR A 212 -18.24 25.92 -34.30
N GLN A 213 -19.23 25.86 -33.40
CA GLN A 213 -20.42 26.70 -33.43
C GLN A 213 -20.19 27.92 -32.52
N GLY A 214 -20.09 29.11 -33.12
CA GLY A 214 -19.79 30.39 -32.46
C GLY A 214 -20.86 30.86 -31.46
N LEU A 215 -21.04 30.11 -30.38
CA LEU A 215 -21.87 30.45 -29.24
C LEU A 215 -21.20 31.57 -28.44
N THR A 216 -22.01 32.53 -27.99
CA THR A 216 -21.55 33.68 -27.21
C THR A 216 -21.29 33.28 -25.74
N ASP A 217 -20.11 33.62 -25.22
CA ASP A 217 -19.62 33.34 -23.84
C ASP A 217 -20.68 33.58 -22.73
N GLY A 218 -21.51 34.62 -22.87
CA GLY A 218 -22.55 34.96 -21.88
C GLY A 218 -23.67 33.92 -21.73
N LEU A 219 -24.13 33.32 -22.84
CA LEU A 219 -25.20 32.31 -22.81
C LEU A 219 -24.72 30.99 -22.21
N ILE A 220 -23.48 30.60 -22.55
CA ILE A 220 -22.86 29.39 -21.99
C ILE A 220 -22.67 29.55 -20.49
N LYS A 221 -22.15 30.69 -20.02
CA LYS A 221 -21.98 30.97 -18.59
C LYS A 221 -23.30 30.94 -17.82
N GLU A 222 -24.36 31.51 -18.39
CA GLU A 222 -25.66 31.53 -17.73
C GLU A 222 -26.27 30.12 -17.63
N GLU A 223 -26.14 29.31 -18.69
CA GLU A 223 -26.61 27.92 -18.70
C GLU A 223 -25.79 27.03 -17.75
N LEU A 224 -24.47 27.18 -17.74
CA LEU A 224 -23.59 26.49 -16.79
C LEU A 224 -23.92 26.86 -15.35
N ARG A 225 -24.19 28.13 -15.08
CA ARG A 225 -24.57 28.59 -13.73
C ARG A 225 -25.97 28.10 -13.32
N LYS A 226 -26.89 27.95 -14.26
CA LYS A 226 -28.22 27.36 -14.01
C LYS A 226 -28.14 25.86 -13.77
N GLN A 227 -27.27 25.14 -14.49
CA GLN A 227 -27.13 23.68 -14.38
C GLN A 227 -26.27 23.25 -13.19
N PHE A 228 -25.10 23.86 -13.02
CA PHE A 228 -24.09 23.43 -12.06
C PHE A 228 -24.07 24.25 -10.76
N GLY A 229 -24.85 25.34 -10.72
CA GLY A 229 -25.08 26.13 -9.52
C GLY A 229 -23.97 27.15 -9.21
N ASN A 230 -23.58 27.25 -7.94
CA ASN A 230 -22.59 28.23 -7.49
C ASN A 230 -21.14 27.80 -7.83
N THR A 231 -20.20 28.74 -7.79
CA THR A 231 -18.75 28.50 -8.02
C THR A 231 -18.22 27.29 -7.26
N ASP A 232 -18.62 27.14 -6.00
CA ASP A 232 -18.11 26.07 -5.15
C ASP A 232 -18.66 24.69 -5.60
N GLN A 233 -19.94 24.59 -5.96
CA GLN A 233 -20.55 23.37 -6.49
C GLN A 233 -19.84 22.90 -7.75
N VAL A 234 -19.48 23.83 -8.65
CA VAL A 234 -18.72 23.51 -9.86
C VAL A 234 -17.35 22.91 -9.51
N LYS A 235 -16.62 23.49 -8.54
CA LYS A 235 -15.33 22.96 -8.07
C LYS A 235 -15.46 21.56 -7.45
N SER A 236 -16.53 21.35 -6.70
CA SER A 236 -16.82 20.06 -6.05
C SER A 236 -17.11 18.98 -7.07
N LEU A 237 -17.93 19.30 -8.06
CA LEU A 237 -18.23 18.40 -9.17
C LEU A 237 -16.96 18.04 -9.93
N ALA A 238 -16.08 19.00 -10.20
CA ALA A 238 -14.78 18.75 -10.82
C ALA A 238 -13.93 17.74 -10.04
N VAL A 239 -13.89 17.83 -8.71
CA VAL A 239 -13.16 16.88 -7.85
C VAL A 239 -13.83 15.52 -7.85
N LEU A 240 -15.16 15.47 -7.77
CA LEU A 240 -15.91 14.22 -7.82
C LEU A 240 -15.72 13.51 -9.17
N LEU A 241 -15.73 14.24 -10.29
CA LEU A 241 -15.45 13.72 -11.62
C LEU A 241 -14.04 13.15 -11.74
N LEU A 242 -13.03 13.80 -11.13
CA LEU A 242 -11.67 13.27 -11.06
C LEU A 242 -11.62 11.93 -10.32
N VAL A 243 -12.27 11.85 -9.15
CA VAL A 243 -12.31 10.64 -8.33
C VAL A 243 -13.10 9.52 -9.02
N GLU A 244 -14.25 9.84 -9.62
CA GLU A 244 -15.06 8.90 -10.39
C GLU A 244 -14.28 8.36 -11.58
N THR A 245 -13.63 9.23 -12.37
CA THR A 245 -12.81 8.82 -13.51
C THR A 245 -11.64 7.92 -13.08
N ALA A 246 -11.00 8.24 -11.96
CA ALA A 246 -9.95 7.40 -11.38
C ALA A 246 -10.48 6.01 -11.03
N LEU A 247 -11.64 5.95 -10.36
CA LEU A 247 -12.28 4.70 -9.96
C LEU A 247 -12.75 3.88 -11.17
N GLU A 248 -13.29 4.52 -12.21
CA GLU A 248 -13.77 3.84 -13.42
C GLU A 248 -12.60 3.27 -14.24
N ARG A 249 -11.50 4.02 -14.39
CA ARG A 249 -10.36 3.61 -15.22
C ARG A 249 -9.44 2.60 -14.53
N GLU A 250 -9.10 2.85 -13.28
CA GLU A 250 -8.04 2.11 -12.57
C GLU A 250 -8.62 1.12 -11.53
N GLY A 251 -9.89 1.28 -11.17
CA GLY A 251 -10.60 0.42 -10.22
C GLY A 251 -10.27 0.70 -8.74
N PRO A 252 -10.95 0.01 -7.80
CA PRO A 252 -10.74 0.21 -6.36
C PRO A 252 -9.33 -0.18 -5.88
N LYS A 253 -8.70 -1.13 -6.56
CA LYS A 253 -7.33 -1.59 -6.26
C LYS A 253 -6.32 -0.45 -6.34
N TYR A 254 -6.49 0.43 -7.33
CA TYR A 254 -5.65 1.60 -7.52
C TYR A 254 -5.62 2.50 -6.29
N PHE A 255 -6.77 2.79 -5.69
CA PHE A 255 -6.82 3.62 -4.48
C PHE A 255 -6.11 2.96 -3.28
N ILE A 256 -6.14 1.63 -3.18
CA ILE A 256 -5.38 0.91 -2.15
C ILE A 256 -3.88 1.00 -2.41
N ASP A 257 -3.46 0.92 -3.67
CA ASP A 257 -2.04 1.06 -4.04
C ASP A 257 -1.55 2.52 -3.85
N GLU A 258 -2.40 3.51 -4.11
CA GLU A 258 -2.12 4.93 -3.81
C GLU A 258 -2.12 5.23 -2.29
N LEU A 259 -2.92 4.50 -1.50
CA LEU A 259 -2.82 4.50 -0.02
C LEU A 259 -1.49 3.90 0.45
N LYS A 260 -1.07 2.76 -0.11
CA LYS A 260 0.22 2.09 0.21
C LYS A 260 1.42 2.96 -0.12
N SER A 261 1.38 3.65 -1.26
CA SER A 261 2.46 4.57 -1.69
C SER A 261 2.45 5.91 -0.95
N GLY A 262 1.42 6.19 -0.15
CA GLY A 262 1.32 7.42 0.64
C GLY A 262 0.91 8.66 -0.18
N ASN A 263 0.33 8.45 -1.36
CA ASN A 263 -0.30 9.50 -2.15
C ASN A 263 -1.74 9.78 -1.69
N ILE A 264 -2.37 8.81 -1.03
CA ILE A 264 -3.56 9.00 -0.22
C ILE A 264 -3.18 8.75 1.24
N LYS A 265 -3.56 9.65 2.14
CA LYS A 265 -3.41 9.48 3.59
C LYS A 265 -4.76 9.61 4.28
N ILE A 266 -4.94 8.85 5.36
CA ILE A 266 -6.16 8.87 6.17
C ILE A 266 -5.77 9.30 7.58
N TYR A 267 -6.37 10.38 8.06
CA TYR A 267 -6.21 10.87 9.44
C TYR A 267 -7.48 10.61 10.27
N PRO A 268 -7.35 10.30 11.58
CA PRO A 268 -6.10 10.02 12.28
C PRO A 268 -5.40 8.77 11.74
N GLU A 269 -4.07 8.78 11.69
CA GLU A 269 -3.30 7.60 11.29
C GLU A 269 -3.42 6.52 12.37
N LYS A 270 -4.24 5.49 12.10
CA LYS A 270 -4.37 4.33 12.99
C LYS A 270 -3.37 3.25 12.62
N LEU A 271 -2.72 2.67 13.63
CA LEU A 271 -1.75 1.60 13.42
C LEU A 271 -2.43 0.39 12.74
N SER A 272 -3.66 0.07 13.14
CA SER A 272 -4.42 -1.02 12.51
C SER A 272 -4.68 -0.79 11.03
N VAL A 273 -5.12 0.41 10.64
CA VAL A 273 -5.36 0.77 9.23
C VAL A 273 -4.06 0.71 8.44
N LYS A 274 -2.95 1.22 9.00
CA LYS A 274 -1.63 1.17 8.37
C LYS A 274 -1.14 -0.27 8.18
N ILE A 275 -1.30 -1.13 9.17
CA ILE A 275 -0.94 -2.55 9.09
C ILE A 275 -1.85 -3.26 8.09
N LEU A 276 -3.17 -3.04 8.15
CA LEU A 276 -4.14 -3.66 7.25
C LEU A 276 -3.79 -3.34 5.79
N ILE A 277 -3.55 -2.06 5.49
CA ILE A 277 -3.21 -1.60 4.14
C ILE A 277 -1.85 -2.18 3.72
N ASN A 278 -0.81 -2.15 4.57
CA ASN A 278 0.53 -2.55 4.15
C ASN A 278 0.78 -4.06 4.13
N LEU A 279 0.17 -4.83 5.02
CA LEU A 279 0.38 -6.30 5.09
C LEU A 279 -0.54 -7.07 4.16
N LEU A 280 -1.77 -6.60 3.91
CA LEU A 280 -2.72 -7.36 3.11
C LEU A 280 -2.52 -7.10 1.59
N PRO A 281 -2.59 -8.16 0.77
CA PRO A 281 -2.81 -8.03 -0.67
C PRO A 281 -4.02 -7.15 -0.94
N ALA A 282 -3.91 -6.25 -1.93
CA ALA A 282 -4.99 -5.32 -2.25
C ALA A 282 -6.29 -6.05 -2.61
N ASP A 283 -6.19 -7.22 -3.24
CA ASP A 283 -7.33 -8.05 -3.64
C ASP A 283 -8.16 -8.52 -2.42
N LEU A 284 -7.50 -8.87 -1.31
CA LEU A 284 -8.19 -9.23 -0.07
C LEU A 284 -8.89 -8.01 0.52
N VAL A 285 -8.22 -6.85 0.57
CA VAL A 285 -8.82 -5.61 1.08
C VAL A 285 -10.06 -5.23 0.27
N THR A 286 -10.00 -5.29 -1.06
CA THR A 286 -11.16 -4.99 -1.91
C THR A 286 -12.34 -5.91 -1.68
N SER A 287 -12.12 -7.18 -1.32
CA SER A 287 -13.21 -8.13 -1.05
C SER A 287 -14.01 -7.81 0.23
N PHE A 288 -13.40 -7.06 1.16
CA PHE A 288 -14.06 -6.61 2.39
C PHE A 288 -14.73 -5.24 2.24
N LEU A 289 -14.43 -4.49 1.17
CA LEU A 289 -15.07 -3.21 0.91
C LEU A 289 -16.45 -3.44 0.28
N PRO A 290 -17.52 -2.79 0.77
CA PRO A 290 -18.82 -2.88 0.13
C PRO A 290 -18.71 -2.35 -1.31
N THR A 291 -19.29 -3.06 -2.27
CA THR A 291 -19.35 -2.62 -3.67
C THR A 291 -20.02 -1.25 -3.71
N ILE A 292 -19.24 -0.19 -3.97
CA ILE A 292 -19.77 1.17 -4.09
C ILE A 292 -20.74 1.17 -5.27
N PRO A 293 -22.03 1.48 -5.06
CA PRO A 293 -22.99 1.55 -6.16
C PRO A 293 -22.51 2.61 -7.15
N ARG A 294 -22.39 2.23 -8.43
CA ARG A 294 -21.97 3.16 -9.49
C ARG A 294 -23.02 4.26 -9.63
N ILE A 295 -22.57 5.52 -9.61
CA ILE A 295 -23.42 6.71 -9.76
C ILE A 295 -24.20 6.63 -11.09
N SER A 296 -23.58 6.04 -12.12
CA SER A 296 -24.14 5.89 -13.47
C SER A 296 -25.37 4.97 -13.58
N ASP A 297 -25.61 4.04 -12.65
CA ASP A 297 -26.69 3.04 -12.85
C ASP A 297 -28.08 3.55 -12.45
N LYS A 298 -28.16 4.62 -11.64
CA LYS A 298 -29.45 5.21 -11.25
C LYS A 298 -30.03 6.19 -12.29
N GLY A 299 -29.24 6.61 -13.27
CA GLY A 299 -29.70 7.52 -14.33
C GLY A 299 -30.53 6.86 -15.44
N SER A 300 -30.48 5.53 -15.58
CA SER A 300 -31.07 4.84 -16.74
C SER A 300 -32.44 4.19 -16.48
N GLN A 301 -32.95 4.14 -15.26
CA GLN A 301 -34.21 3.42 -14.96
C GLN A 301 -35.34 4.27 -14.36
N GLY A 302 -35.22 5.59 -14.27
CA GLY A 302 -36.24 6.38 -13.59
C GLY A 302 -36.30 7.86 -13.91
N SER A 303 -36.31 8.27 -15.18
CA SER A 303 -36.89 9.56 -15.59
C SER A 303 -37.06 9.62 -17.10
N ASN A 304 -38.20 9.11 -17.59
CA ASN A 304 -38.64 9.34 -18.96
C ASN A 304 -39.45 10.64 -19.04
N SER A 305 -39.01 11.71 -18.36
CA SER A 305 -39.77 12.96 -18.23
C SER A 305 -38.94 14.25 -18.26
N GLY A 306 -37.72 14.24 -18.84
CA GLY A 306 -36.90 15.46 -18.91
C GLY A 306 -35.88 15.58 -20.05
N ALA A 307 -35.44 14.48 -20.66
CA ALA A 307 -34.41 14.50 -21.72
C ALA A 307 -34.97 14.87 -23.12
N GLY A 308 -36.03 15.69 -23.18
CA GLY A 308 -36.61 16.19 -24.43
C GLY A 308 -36.27 17.66 -24.74
N PHE A 309 -35.50 18.35 -23.90
CA PHE A 309 -35.40 19.82 -24.00
C PHE A 309 -34.24 20.36 -24.86
N LEU A 310 -33.20 19.58 -25.14
CA LEU A 310 -32.05 20.05 -25.93
C LEU A 310 -31.99 19.55 -27.39
N GLN A 311 -32.95 18.72 -27.82
CA GLN A 311 -33.03 18.27 -29.21
C GLN A 311 -34.11 19.00 -30.03
N GLY A 312 -34.87 19.92 -29.42
CA GLY A 312 -36.04 20.56 -30.05
C GLY A 312 -35.93 22.06 -30.40
N GLN A 313 -34.92 22.80 -29.95
CA GLN A 313 -34.89 24.28 -30.13
C GLN A 313 -33.92 24.82 -31.19
N PHE A 314 -33.15 23.98 -31.87
CA PHE A 314 -32.37 24.39 -33.05
C PHE A 314 -32.89 23.76 -34.36
N GLY A 315 -34.18 23.45 -34.39
CA GLY A 315 -34.90 23.11 -35.61
C GLY A 315 -35.17 24.37 -36.45
N SER A 316 -34.44 24.49 -37.55
CA SER A 316 -34.70 25.36 -38.70
C SER A 316 -36.17 25.75 -38.85
N ASN A 317 -36.46 27.03 -38.63
CA ASN A 317 -37.76 27.65 -38.91
C ASN A 317 -37.86 27.92 -40.43
N SER A 318 -37.95 26.86 -41.25
CA SER A 318 -38.30 26.99 -42.66
C SER A 318 -39.82 27.10 -42.77
N LYS A 319 -40.31 28.34 -42.75
CA LYS A 319 -41.71 28.65 -43.04
C LYS A 319 -42.11 28.04 -44.39
N GLY A 320 -43.07 27.14 -44.35
CA GLY A 320 -43.78 26.67 -45.54
C GLY A 320 -44.56 27.81 -46.18
N THR A 321 -44.01 28.37 -47.26
CA THR A 321 -44.79 29.07 -48.28
C THR A 321 -45.44 28.03 -49.18
N ARG A 322 -46.77 28.14 -49.30
CA ARG A 322 -47.63 27.36 -50.19
C ARG A 322 -47.16 27.46 -51.65
N PRO A 323 -47.26 26.39 -52.45
CA PRO A 323 -47.08 26.51 -53.89
C PRO A 323 -48.27 27.27 -54.48
N VAL A 324 -47.97 28.36 -55.21
CA VAL A 324 -48.95 29.03 -56.06
C VAL A 324 -48.94 28.30 -57.40
N GLU A 325 -50.07 27.67 -57.69
CA GLU A 325 -50.43 27.11 -58.97
C GLU A 325 -50.61 28.26 -59.97
N TYR A 326 -49.78 28.29 -61.01
CA TYR A 326 -50.00 29.17 -62.17
C TYR A 326 -50.21 28.33 -63.41
N GLU A 327 -51.46 28.36 -63.84
CA GLU A 327 -51.99 27.91 -65.12
C GLU A 327 -51.71 28.97 -66.20
N ASN A 328 -51.45 28.50 -67.43
CA ASN A 328 -51.59 29.17 -68.73
C ASN A 328 -50.50 30.16 -69.23
N SER A 329 -49.63 29.61 -70.12
CA SER A 329 -49.36 29.97 -71.54
C SER A 329 -49.60 31.42 -72.02
N PRO A 330 -48.75 31.99 -72.92
CA PRO A 330 -48.64 31.47 -74.30
C PRO A 330 -47.30 31.62 -75.06
N LYS A 331 -47.27 30.92 -76.21
CA LYS A 331 -46.34 30.96 -77.34
C LYS A 331 -45.96 32.37 -77.85
N SER A 332 -44.71 32.48 -78.31
CA SER A 332 -44.16 33.18 -79.50
C SER A 332 -42.78 33.74 -79.12
N GLY A 333 -41.75 33.82 -79.97
CA GLY A 333 -41.65 33.55 -81.39
C GLY A 333 -40.17 33.50 -81.78
N ASP A 334 -39.98 32.99 -82.98
CA ASP A 334 -38.77 32.87 -83.76
C ASP A 334 -38.06 34.23 -83.97
N SER A 335 -36.74 34.29 -83.82
CA SER A 335 -35.89 35.06 -84.75
C SER A 335 -34.41 34.70 -84.61
N SER A 336 -33.87 34.30 -85.75
CA SER A 336 -32.46 34.11 -86.06
C SER A 336 -31.68 35.42 -85.98
N LYS A 337 -30.39 35.37 -85.61
CA LYS A 337 -29.31 36.08 -86.30
C LYS A 337 -27.92 35.63 -85.85
N GLU A 338 -27.22 34.99 -86.78
CA GLU A 338 -25.76 35.05 -86.93
C GLU A 338 -25.29 36.51 -86.89
N ILE A 339 -24.17 36.81 -86.21
CA ILE A 339 -23.04 37.56 -86.77
C ILE A 339 -21.74 37.04 -86.13
N SER A 340 -20.79 36.78 -87.02
CA SER A 340 -19.41 36.37 -86.90
C SER A 340 -18.48 37.33 -86.15
N LYS A 341 -17.51 36.75 -85.42
CA LYS A 341 -16.06 36.93 -85.67
C LYS A 341 -15.24 35.88 -84.95
#